data_AF-A0A1F8GF72-F1
#
_entry.id   AF-A0A1F8GF72-F1
#
_cell.length_a   1.000
_cell.length_b   1.000
_cell.length_c   1.000
_cell.angle_alpha   90.00
_cell.angle_beta   90.00
_cell.angle_gamma   90.00
#
_symmetry.space_group_name_H-M   'P 1'
#
loop_
_entity.id
_entity.type
_entity.pdbx_description
1 polymer ?
#
loop_
_entity_poly.entity_id
_entity_poly.type
_entity_poly.pdbx_seq_one_letter_code
_entity_poly.pdbx_strand_id
1 'polypeptide(L)'
;MGKLSIKKYSSLCALGGVVAYTTCLIYGTTLTSKAAELHHAIFELLPGFTWLNFGSFVVGAITIGVWSGIGGAYIAWMHNTSLTNK
;
A
#
# COMPACT_ATOMS: atom_id res chain seq x y z
N MET A 1 10.98 25.42 -1.83
CA MET A 1 10.03 24.30 -2.00
C MET A 1 8.72 24.69 -1.30
N GLY A 2 7.57 24.54 -1.96
CA GLY A 2 6.27 24.94 -1.42
C GLY A 2 5.58 23.84 -0.61
N LYS A 3 4.49 24.18 0.10
CA LYS A 3 3.68 23.21 0.85
C LYS A 3 3.07 22.15 -0.08
N LEU A 4 3.06 20.90 0.36
CA LEU A 4 2.38 19.79 -0.30
C LEU A 4 0.89 19.80 0.03
N SER A 5 0.06 19.48 -0.96
CA SER A 5 -1.37 19.20 -0.73
C SER A 5 -1.51 17.81 -0.10
N ILE A 6 -1.96 17.76 1.16
CA ILE A 6 -2.17 16.50 1.89
C ILE A 6 -3.13 15.58 1.14
N LYS A 7 -4.26 16.14 0.65
CA LYS A 7 -5.27 15.37 -0.10
C LYS A 7 -4.68 14.75 -1.37
N LYS A 8 -3.97 15.55 -2.18
CA LYS A 8 -3.38 15.06 -3.43
C LYS A 8 -2.31 14.01 -3.16
N TYR A 9 -1.42 14.26 -2.20
CA TYR A 9 -0.31 13.36 -1.87
C TYR A 9 -0.83 12.02 -1.31
N SER A 10 -1.74 12.07 -0.34
CA SER A 10 -2.39 10.90 0.25
C SER A 10 -3.13 10.07 -0.81
N SER A 11 -3.90 10.71 -1.71
CA SER A 11 -4.61 10.01 -2.78
C SER A 11 -3.66 9.33 -3.77
N LEU A 12 -2.55 9.97 -4.12
CA LEU A 12 -1.53 9.36 -5.00
C LEU A 12 -0.85 8.17 -4.32
N CYS A 13 -0.54 8.27 -3.02
CA CYS A 13 0.01 7.14 -2.27
C CYS A 13 -0.98 5.99 -2.15
N ALA A 14 -2.26 6.25 -1.93
CA ALA A 14 -3.30 5.22 -1.92
C ALA A 14 -3.38 4.49 -3.27
N LEU A 15 -3.43 5.25 -4.39
CA LEU A 15 -3.42 4.68 -5.74
C LEU A 15 -2.16 3.84 -6.00
N GLY A 16 -0.99 4.41 -5.69
CA GLY A 16 0.30 3.73 -5.87
C GLY A 16 0.41 2.45 -5.03
N GLY A 17 -0.11 2.46 -3.81
CA GLY A 17 -0.17 1.29 -2.94
C GLY A 17 -1.02 0.17 -3.54
N VAL A 18 -2.19 0.50 -4.10
CA VAL A 18 -3.05 -0.50 -4.78
C VAL A 18 -2.35 -1.07 -6.01
N VAL A 19 -1.73 -0.24 -6.84
CA VAL A 19 -0.97 -0.70 -8.02
C VAL A 19 0.19 -1.62 -7.62
N ALA A 20 0.96 -1.24 -6.60
CA ALA A 20 2.05 -2.06 -6.09
C ALA A 20 1.54 -3.41 -5.54
N TYR A 21 0.48 -3.39 -4.74
CA TYR A 21 -0.18 -4.59 -4.22
C TYR A 21 -0.61 -5.54 -5.33
N THR A 22 -1.32 -5.04 -6.36
CA THR A 22 -1.74 -5.87 -7.50
C THR A 22 -0.55 -6.46 -8.23
N THR A 23 0.52 -5.68 -8.43
CA THR A 23 1.74 -6.15 -9.09
C THR A 23 2.43 -7.25 -8.28
N CYS A 24 2.51 -7.10 -6.95
CA CYS A 24 3.08 -8.12 -6.06
C CYS A 24 2.27 -9.41 -6.06
N LEU A 25 0.94 -9.34 -6.13
CA LEU A 25 0.11 -10.55 -6.25
C LEU A 25 0.34 -11.28 -7.58
N ILE A 26 0.45 -10.54 -8.69
CA ILE A 26 0.79 -11.14 -9.99
C ILE A 26 2.16 -11.80 -9.92
N TYR A 27 3.16 -11.11 -9.37
CA TYR A 27 4.50 -11.66 -9.18
C TYR A 27 4.50 -12.92 -8.29
N GLY A 28 3.70 -12.95 -7.23
CA GLY A 28 3.55 -14.09 -6.34
C GLY A 28 3.17 -15.38 -7.07
N THR A 29 2.39 -15.30 -8.15
CA THR A 29 2.02 -16.46 -8.97
C THR A 29 3.18 -17.07 -9.77
N THR A 30 4.28 -16.34 -9.92
CA THR A 30 5.50 -16.79 -10.62
C THR A 30 6.56 -17.37 -9.68
N LEU A 31 6.40 -17.18 -8.36
CA LEU A 31 7.34 -17.66 -7.37
C LEU A 31 7.21 -19.16 -7.13
N THR A 32 8.32 -19.79 -6.74
CA THR A 32 8.36 -21.21 -6.39
C THR A 32 9.15 -21.44 -5.09
N SER A 33 8.96 -22.61 -4.48
CA SER A 33 9.70 -23.05 -3.28
C SER A 33 9.56 -22.07 -2.10
N LYS A 34 10.64 -21.89 -1.31
CA LYS A 34 10.66 -21.06 -0.09
C LYS A 34 10.27 -19.60 -0.34
N ALA A 35 10.55 -19.08 -1.53
CA ALA A 35 10.17 -17.70 -1.89
C ALA A 35 8.64 -17.55 -2.00
N ALA A 36 7.95 -18.54 -2.58
CA ALA A 36 6.49 -18.55 -2.65
C ALA A 36 5.88 -18.68 -1.25
N GLU A 37 6.38 -19.58 -0.42
CA GLU A 37 5.90 -19.78 0.96
C GLU A 37 5.98 -18.47 1.76
N LEU A 38 7.13 -17.80 1.76
CA LEU A 38 7.31 -16.54 2.47
C LEU A 38 6.40 -15.44 1.91
N HIS A 39 6.36 -15.28 0.58
CA HIS A 39 5.53 -14.27 -0.06
C HIS A 39 4.05 -14.48 0.27
N HIS A 40 3.56 -15.73 0.19
CA HIS A 40 2.17 -16.05 0.49
C HIS A 40 1.83 -15.78 1.96
N ALA A 41 2.71 -16.19 2.89
CA ALA A 41 2.53 -15.97 4.32
C ALA A 41 2.49 -14.47 4.69
N ILE A 42 3.30 -13.63 4.05
CA ILE A 42 3.26 -12.18 4.26
C ILE A 42 1.90 -11.60 3.89
N PHE A 43 1.34 -12.02 2.74
CA PHE A 43 0.04 -11.52 2.29
C PHE A 43 -1.14 -12.06 3.12
N GLU A 44 -1.00 -13.24 3.72
CA GLU A 44 -1.99 -13.80 4.66
C GLU A 44 -2.08 -13.00 5.98
N LEU A 45 -1.13 -12.11 6.27
CA LEU A 45 -1.25 -11.13 7.37
C LEU A 45 -2.29 -10.04 7.06
N LEU A 46 -2.67 -9.85 5.80
CA LEU A 46 -3.73 -8.92 5.45
C LEU A 46 -5.08 -9.46 5.95
N PRO A 47 -5.91 -8.64 6.61
CA PRO A 47 -7.16 -9.08 7.20
C PRO A 47 -8.07 -9.78 6.17
N GLY A 48 -8.40 -11.05 6.41
CA GLY A 48 -9.29 -11.83 5.55
C GLY A 48 -8.71 -12.18 4.18
N PHE A 49 -7.39 -12.09 4.00
CA PHE A 49 -6.75 -12.43 2.73
C PHE A 49 -6.61 -13.95 2.55
N THR A 50 -7.08 -14.44 1.41
CA THR A 50 -6.91 -15.81 0.95
C THR A 50 -6.52 -15.78 -0.53
N TRP A 51 -5.54 -16.60 -0.90
CA TRP A 51 -5.04 -16.66 -2.28
C TRP A 51 -6.13 -17.15 -3.25
N LEU A 52 -6.11 -16.62 -4.48
CA LEU A 52 -7.06 -16.94 -5.56
C LEU A 52 -8.53 -16.60 -5.29
N ASN A 53 -8.84 -15.90 -4.20
CA ASN A 53 -10.18 -15.43 -3.88
C ASN A 53 -10.37 -13.95 -4.27
N PHE A 54 -11.37 -13.67 -5.11
CA PHE A 54 -11.63 -12.31 -5.58
C PHE A 54 -12.07 -11.35 -4.46
N GLY A 55 -12.86 -11.83 -3.50
CA GLY A 55 -13.27 -11.03 -2.34
C GLY A 55 -12.07 -10.62 -1.48
N SER A 56 -11.17 -11.56 -1.20
CA SER A 56 -9.91 -11.30 -0.51
C SER A 56 -9.01 -10.33 -1.27
N PHE A 57 -8.94 -10.41 -2.60
CA PHE A 57 -8.21 -9.45 -3.42
C PHE A 57 -8.72 -8.01 -3.18
N VAL A 58 -10.04 -7.81 -3.22
CA VAL A 58 -10.67 -6.49 -3.02
C VAL A 58 -10.42 -5.97 -1.62
N VAL A 59 -10.63 -6.79 -0.59
CA VAL A 59 -10.38 -6.40 0.81
C VAL A 59 -8.92 -6.02 1.01
N GLY A 60 -7.97 -6.81 0.50
CA GLY A 60 -6.54 -6.51 0.58
C GLY A 60 -6.18 -5.21 -0.15
N ALA A 61 -6.75 -4.96 -1.33
CA ALA A 61 -6.53 -3.70 -2.06
C ALA A 61 -7.04 -2.49 -1.27
N ILE A 62 -8.21 -2.59 -0.64
CA ILE A 62 -8.74 -1.55 0.25
C ILE A 62 -7.80 -1.34 1.45
N THR A 63 -7.40 -2.41 2.13
CA THR A 63 -6.48 -2.33 3.28
C THR A 63 -5.17 -1.63 2.91
N ILE A 64 -4.52 -2.05 1.83
CA ILE A 64 -3.27 -1.42 1.37
C ILE A 64 -3.49 0.03 0.95
N GLY A 65 -4.58 0.33 0.23
CA GLY A 65 -4.93 1.68 -0.19
C GLY A 65 -5.11 2.62 0.99
N VAL A 66 -5.82 2.18 2.04
CA VAL A 66 -6.02 2.94 3.28
C VAL A 66 -4.68 3.21 3.98
N TRP A 67 -3.87 2.17 4.22
CA TRP A 67 -2.59 2.34 4.91
C TRP A 67 -1.60 3.21 4.12
N SER A 68 -1.55 3.04 2.80
CA SER A 68 -0.71 3.86 1.93
C SER A 68 -1.18 5.32 1.90
N GLY A 69 -2.49 5.55 1.89
CA GLY A 69 -3.08 6.88 1.99
C GLY A 69 -2.76 7.57 3.31
N ILE A 70 -2.87 6.86 4.44
CA ILE A 70 -2.49 7.35 5.77
C ILE A 70 -1.00 7.70 5.79
N GLY A 71 -0.14 6.81 5.29
CA GLY A 71 1.31 7.08 5.18
C GLY A 71 1.62 8.31 4.34
N GLY A 72 0.95 8.47 3.19
CA GLY A 72 1.07 9.66 2.36
C GLY A 72 0.65 10.94 3.07
N ALA A 73 -0.47 10.90 3.80
CA ALA A 73 -0.92 12.05 4.59
C ALA A 73 0.10 12.42 5.69
N TYR A 74 0.64 11.41 6.38
CA TYR A 74 1.68 11.59 7.40
C TYR A 74 2.95 12.23 6.82
N ILE A 75 3.44 11.74 5.68
CA ILE A 75 4.63 12.30 5.01
C ILE A 75 4.38 13.76 4.58
N ALA A 76 3.23 14.04 3.96
CA ALA A 76 2.88 15.40 3.54
C ALA A 76 2.77 16.36 4.74
N TRP A 77 2.22 15.90 5.87
CA TRP A 77 2.19 16.65 7.11
C TRP A 77 3.60 16.93 7.64
N MET A 78 4.46 15.91 7.76
CA MET A 78 5.85 16.08 8.23
C MET A 78 6.60 17.10 7.37
N HIS A 79 6.50 16.97 6.04
CA HIS A 79 7.10 17.92 5.10
C HIS A 79 6.60 19.35 5.38
N ASN A 80 5.29 19.57 5.46
CA ASN A 80 4.73 20.91 5.65
C ASN A 80 5.09 21.51 7.01
N THR A 81 5.14 20.70 8.06
CA THR A 81 5.56 21.11 9.40
C THR A 81 7.04 21.49 9.45
N SER A 82 7.90 20.83 8.65
CA SER A 82 9.33 21.19 8.56
C SER A 82 9.59 22.56 7.92
N LEU A 83 8.58 23.14 7.25
CA LEU A 83 8.65 24.46 6.63
C LEU A 83 8.17 25.58 7.57
N THR A 84 7.43 25.26 8.62
CA THR A 84 7.10 26.21 9.70
C THR A 84 8.33 26.35 10.61
N ASN A 85 8.82 27.59 10.80
CA ASN A 85 10.10 27.98 11.46
C ASN A 85 11.30 28.20 10.52
N LYS A 86 11.09 28.31 9.21
CA LYS A 86 11.97 29.03 8.27
C LYS A 86 11.29 30.31 7.83
#